data_AF-A8N7G5-F1
#
_entry.id   AF-A8N7G5-F1
#
_cell.length_a   1.000
_cell.length_b   1.000
_cell.length_c   1.000
_cell.angle_alpha   90.00
_cell.angle_beta   90.00
_cell.angle_gamma   90.00
#
_symmetry.space_group_name_H-M   'P 1'
#
loop_
_entity.id
_entity.type
_entity.pdbx_description
1 polymer ?
#
loop_
_entity_poly.entity_id
_entity_poly.type
_entity_poly.pdbx_seq_one_letter_code
_entity_poly.pdbx_strand_id
1 'polypeptide(L)'
;MLTQFLASSCQQKDSVEKPATELAPPAASVSKEDAPLADPPVLRPLTSLKWPYVPEESAYPDPLKRDDPKVLQLHQYEAIATSPKVREVLAKHENLPALLQSIDKLRGREREEELQKALGVTAEDVSGRLEPKELSEDVLALRELAEAIEAAVRGENPSALGLNWESLLE
;
A
#
# COMPACT_ATOMS: atom_id res chain seq x y z
N MET A 1 0.18 7.72 56.49
CA MET A 1 -0.23 6.40 55.94
C MET A 1 0.32 6.36 54.51
N LEU A 2 1.53 5.90 54.17
CA LEU A 2 2.33 4.74 54.59
C LEU A 2 1.67 3.40 54.26
N THR A 3 1.87 2.96 53.01
CA THR A 3 2.09 1.57 52.52
C THR A 3 2.03 1.60 50.97
N GLN A 4 2.71 0.79 50.17
CA GLN A 4 3.94 0.01 50.21
C GLN A 4 4.16 -0.50 48.76
N PHE A 5 5.42 -0.69 48.38
CA PHE A 5 5.86 -1.33 47.13
C PHE A 5 5.39 -2.80 47.04
N LEU A 6 5.11 -3.28 45.83
CA LEU A 6 5.60 -4.60 45.39
C LEU A 6 6.07 -4.54 43.92
N ALA A 7 7.37 -4.76 43.77
CA ALA A 7 8.04 -5.08 42.53
C ALA A 7 7.60 -6.48 42.04
N SER A 8 7.61 -6.69 40.72
CA SER A 8 7.80 -8.03 40.18
C SER A 8 8.79 -7.98 39.03
N SER A 9 9.93 -8.60 39.32
CA SER A 9 11.11 -8.81 38.49
C SER A 9 11.09 -10.29 38.11
N CYS A 10 11.25 -10.60 36.83
CA CYS A 10 11.81 -11.87 36.38
C CYS A 10 12.71 -11.60 35.17
N GLN A 11 14.00 -11.49 35.45
CA GLN A 11 15.10 -11.69 34.50
C GLN A 11 15.45 -13.18 34.50
N GLN A 12 15.66 -13.77 33.32
CA GLN A 12 16.66 -14.83 33.05
C GLN A 12 16.71 -15.02 31.54
N LYS A 13 17.74 -14.54 30.82
CA LYS A 13 19.11 -15.09 30.68
C LYS A 13 19.10 -16.53 30.18
N ASP A 14 19.47 -16.71 28.92
CA ASP A 14 20.48 -17.71 28.57
C ASP A 14 21.31 -17.24 27.38
N SER A 15 22.61 -17.22 27.63
CA SER A 15 23.69 -16.98 26.70
C SER A 15 24.17 -18.33 26.18
N VAL A 16 24.41 -18.48 24.88
CA VAL A 16 25.44 -19.40 24.39
C VAL A 16 26.22 -18.67 23.31
N GLU A 17 27.45 -18.32 23.68
CA GLU A 17 28.46 -17.73 22.82
C GLU A 17 29.58 -18.77 22.62
N LYS A 18 29.99 -18.94 21.36
CA LYS A 18 31.35 -19.31 20.87
C LYS A 18 31.83 -20.78 21.03
N PRO A 19 32.76 -21.27 20.18
CA PRO A 19 33.91 -20.51 19.67
C PRO A 19 34.25 -20.59 18.18
N ALA A 20 34.91 -19.52 17.76
CA ALA A 20 35.74 -19.44 16.57
C ALA A 20 36.86 -20.50 16.64
N THR A 21 37.05 -21.21 15.53
CA THR A 21 38.26 -22.01 15.27
C THR A 21 39.03 -21.32 14.15
N GLU A 22 40.12 -20.69 14.59
CA GLU A 22 41.49 -20.64 14.05
C GLU A 22 41.77 -20.76 12.53
N LEU A 23 42.68 -19.88 12.10
CA LEU A 23 43.22 -19.65 10.76
C LEU A 23 44.12 -20.79 10.23
N ALA A 24 43.97 -21.17 8.95
CA ALA A 24 44.96 -21.01 7.85
C ALA A 24 44.78 -22.04 6.69
N PRO A 25 45.01 -21.65 5.40
CA PRO A 25 44.96 -22.52 4.21
C PRO A 25 46.36 -23.09 3.87
N PRO A 26 46.53 -24.14 3.02
CA PRO A 26 46.41 -23.99 1.56
C PRO A 26 45.91 -25.23 0.77
N ALA A 27 45.34 -24.93 -0.39
CA ALA A 27 45.44 -25.65 -1.67
C ALA A 27 45.49 -27.19 -1.66
N ALA A 28 44.37 -27.81 -2.03
CA ALA A 28 44.38 -28.94 -2.95
C ALA A 28 43.03 -29.01 -3.67
N SER A 29 43.08 -28.84 -4.99
CA SER A 29 42.02 -29.10 -5.94
C SER A 29 41.53 -30.54 -5.80
N VAL A 30 40.38 -30.73 -5.14
CA VAL A 30 39.64 -31.99 -5.22
C VAL A 30 38.45 -31.73 -6.14
N SER A 31 38.54 -32.35 -7.31
CA SER A 31 37.52 -32.44 -8.33
C SER A 31 36.14 -32.64 -7.71
N LYS A 32 35.24 -31.67 -7.94
CA LYS A 32 33.82 -31.81 -7.64
C LYS A 32 33.25 -32.77 -8.68
N GLU A 33 33.42 -34.07 -8.44
CA GLU A 33 32.71 -35.12 -9.16
C GLU A 33 31.22 -35.01 -8.83
N ASP A 34 30.41 -35.25 -9.87
CA ASP A 34 28.96 -35.09 -9.93
C ASP A 34 28.22 -35.54 -8.66
N ALA A 35 27.80 -34.56 -7.86
CA ALA A 35 26.73 -34.78 -6.90
C ALA A 35 25.41 -34.89 -7.69
N PRO A 36 24.60 -35.94 -7.50
CA PRO A 36 23.30 -36.03 -8.15
C PRO A 36 22.46 -34.82 -7.74
N LEU A 37 21.95 -34.09 -8.73
CA LEU A 37 21.01 -32.98 -8.55
C LEU A 37 19.86 -33.50 -7.68
N ALA A 38 19.77 -33.01 -6.44
CA ALA A 38 18.66 -33.35 -5.56
C ALA A 38 17.35 -32.99 -6.26
N ASP A 39 16.41 -33.93 -6.31
CA ASP A 39 15.10 -33.71 -6.91
C ASP A 39 14.47 -32.43 -6.33
N PRO A 40 13.82 -31.61 -7.17
CA PRO A 40 13.22 -30.36 -6.70
C PRO A 40 12.25 -30.68 -5.56
N PRO A 41 12.22 -29.86 -4.50
CA PRO A 41 11.33 -30.08 -3.37
C PRO A 41 9.89 -30.16 -3.88
N VAL A 42 9.18 -31.24 -3.52
CA VAL A 42 7.79 -31.45 -3.91
C VAL A 42 6.94 -30.32 -3.34
N LEU A 43 6.57 -29.38 -4.20
CA LEU A 43 5.73 -28.25 -3.83
C LEU A 43 4.34 -28.77 -3.50
N ARG A 44 3.73 -28.22 -2.44
CA ARG A 44 2.33 -28.48 -2.16
C ARG A 44 1.49 -27.93 -3.32
N PRO A 45 0.48 -28.69 -3.79
CA PRO A 45 -0.41 -28.19 -4.82
C PRO A 45 -1.13 -26.94 -4.30
N LEU A 46 -1.38 -25.97 -5.18
CA LEU A 46 -2.07 -24.72 -4.83
C LEU A 46 -3.47 -24.97 -4.22
N THR A 47 -4.08 -26.12 -4.53
CA THR A 47 -5.36 -26.58 -3.96
C THR A 47 -5.27 -26.96 -2.48
N SER A 48 -4.08 -27.15 -1.92
CA SER A 48 -3.89 -27.36 -0.47
C SER A 48 -4.10 -26.08 0.34
N LEU A 49 -4.13 -24.91 -0.29
CA LEU A 49 -4.40 -23.65 0.39
C LEU A 49 -5.91 -23.54 0.62
N LYS A 50 -6.31 -23.63 1.89
CA LYS A 50 -7.70 -23.48 2.32
C LYS A 50 -8.01 -21.99 2.42
N TRP A 51 -8.21 -21.36 1.27
CA TRP A 51 -8.62 -19.96 1.24
C TRP A 51 -10.05 -19.83 1.77
N PRO A 52 -10.33 -18.87 2.67
CA PRO A 52 -11.69 -18.56 3.05
C PRO A 52 -12.44 -18.12 1.80
N TYR A 53 -13.66 -18.62 1.64
CA TYR A 53 -14.53 -18.21 0.54
C TYR A 53 -14.78 -16.70 0.61
N VAL A 54 -14.52 -16.01 -0.49
CA VAL A 54 -14.85 -14.59 -0.67
C VAL A 54 -16.16 -14.54 -1.45
N PRO A 55 -17.25 -14.03 -0.85
CA PRO A 55 -18.53 -13.92 -1.55
C PRO A 55 -18.42 -13.11 -2.84
N GLU A 56 -19.02 -13.63 -3.91
CA GLU A 56 -19.21 -12.89 -5.15
C GLU A 56 -20.22 -11.75 -4.94
N GLU A 57 -20.07 -10.66 -5.71
CA GLU A 57 -20.96 -9.50 -5.63
C GLU A 57 -22.41 -9.88 -5.99
N SER A 58 -23.38 -9.27 -5.31
CA SER A 58 -24.80 -9.48 -5.62
C SER A 58 -25.12 -8.96 -7.01
N ALA A 59 -25.66 -9.81 -7.89
CA ALA A 59 -26.08 -9.45 -9.24
C ALA A 59 -27.16 -8.33 -9.29
N TYR A 60 -27.83 -8.06 -8.17
CA TYR A 60 -28.83 -7.00 -8.03
C TYR A 60 -28.44 -6.08 -6.87
N PRO A 61 -27.69 -4.99 -7.13
CA PRO A 61 -27.42 -3.98 -6.12
C PRO A 61 -28.73 -3.27 -5.73
N ASP A 62 -28.85 -2.96 -4.44
CA ASP A 62 -29.95 -2.17 -3.90
C ASP A 62 -29.99 -0.78 -4.59
N PRO A 63 -31.09 -0.37 -5.23
CA PRO A 63 -31.17 0.88 -5.97
C PRO A 63 -30.91 2.11 -5.09
N LEU A 64 -31.19 2.03 -3.78
CA LEU A 64 -30.91 3.14 -2.85
C LEU A 64 -29.41 3.34 -2.61
N LYS A 65 -28.62 2.26 -2.72
CA LYS A 65 -27.16 2.28 -2.50
C LYS A 65 -26.37 2.57 -3.77
N ARG A 66 -27.05 2.98 -4.85
CA ARG A 66 -26.39 3.25 -6.13
C ARG A 66 -25.43 4.43 -6.05
N ASP A 67 -25.78 5.43 -5.25
CA ASP A 67 -25.05 6.69 -5.14
C ASP A 67 -24.04 6.69 -3.96
N ASP A 68 -24.04 5.63 -3.13
CA ASP A 68 -23.04 5.45 -2.06
C ASP A 68 -21.65 5.13 -2.66
N PRO A 69 -20.55 5.60 -2.03
CA PRO A 69 -19.21 5.26 -2.48
C PRO A 69 -18.98 3.75 -2.37
N LYS A 70 -18.73 3.11 -3.51
CA LYS A 70 -18.47 1.67 -3.59
C LYS A 70 -17.10 1.34 -3.02
N VAL A 71 -17.02 0.29 -2.23
CA VAL A 71 -15.75 -0.25 -1.75
C VAL A 71 -14.98 -0.84 -2.93
N LEU A 72 -13.66 -0.61 -2.96
CA LEU A 72 -12.78 -1.19 -3.96
C LEU A 72 -12.81 -2.71 -3.92
N GLN A 73 -12.90 -3.32 -5.09
CA GLN A 73 -12.94 -4.77 -5.28
C GLN A 73 -11.54 -5.35 -5.38
N LEU A 74 -11.41 -6.66 -5.13
CA LEU A 74 -10.11 -7.34 -5.14
C LEU A 74 -9.38 -7.21 -6.49
N HIS A 75 -10.09 -7.38 -7.59
CA HIS A 75 -9.53 -7.19 -8.94
C HIS A 75 -9.02 -5.75 -9.17
N GLN A 76 -9.66 -4.75 -8.55
CA GLN A 76 -9.24 -3.35 -8.66
C GLN A 76 -7.97 -3.10 -7.85
N TYR A 77 -7.84 -3.70 -6.66
CA TYR A 77 -6.59 -3.66 -5.91
C TYR A 77 -5.44 -4.32 -6.68
N GLU A 78 -5.71 -5.45 -7.34
CA GLU A 78 -4.71 -6.11 -8.21
C GLU A 78 -4.31 -5.23 -9.40
N ALA A 79 -5.28 -4.58 -10.05
CA ALA A 79 -5.02 -3.64 -11.14
C ALA A 79 -4.15 -2.46 -10.68
N ILE A 80 -4.45 -1.89 -9.50
CA ILE A 80 -3.64 -0.81 -8.91
C ILE A 80 -2.22 -1.31 -8.60
N ALA A 81 -2.09 -2.49 -7.99
CA ALA A 81 -0.79 -3.05 -7.60
C ALA A 81 0.09 -3.44 -8.82
N THR A 82 -0.55 -3.81 -9.93
CA THR A 82 0.14 -4.22 -11.17
C THR A 82 0.29 -3.10 -12.19
N SER A 83 -0.31 -1.93 -11.97
CA SER A 83 -0.22 -0.80 -12.88
C SER A 83 1.22 -0.27 -13.02
N PRO A 84 1.77 -0.14 -14.24
CA PRO A 84 3.08 0.48 -14.45
C PRO A 84 3.03 1.99 -14.18
N LYS A 85 1.95 2.67 -14.59
CA LYS A 85 1.79 4.12 -14.45
C LYS A 85 1.80 4.55 -12.98
N VAL A 86 1.15 3.79 -12.09
CA VAL A 86 1.18 4.05 -10.64
C VAL A 86 2.61 3.95 -10.10
N ARG A 87 3.38 2.95 -10.54
CA ARG A 87 4.77 2.76 -10.12
C ARG A 87 5.69 3.87 -10.64
N GLU A 88 5.47 4.35 -11.86
CA GLU A 88 6.19 5.48 -12.43
C GLU A 88 5.95 6.77 -11.64
N VAL A 89 4.70 7.08 -11.31
CA VAL A 89 4.34 8.27 -10.51
C VAL A 89 4.98 8.21 -9.13
N LEU A 90 4.95 7.06 -8.46
CA LEU A 90 5.61 6.87 -7.16
C LEU A 90 7.13 6.98 -7.23
N ALA A 91 7.75 6.60 -8.35
CA ALA A 91 9.19 6.73 -8.56
C ALA A 91 9.60 8.17 -8.92
N LYS A 92 8.73 8.91 -9.61
CA LYS A 92 8.94 10.31 -10.00
C LYS A 92 8.89 11.26 -8.80
N HIS A 93 8.02 10.98 -7.82
CA HIS A 93 7.76 11.85 -6.68
C HIS A 93 8.23 11.20 -5.36
N GLU A 94 9.47 11.46 -4.95
CA GLU A 94 10.09 10.82 -3.77
C GLU A 94 9.39 11.14 -2.43
N ASN A 95 8.73 12.30 -2.33
CA ASN A 95 8.02 12.73 -1.12
C ASN A 95 6.63 12.07 -0.96
N LEU A 96 6.05 11.59 -2.07
CA LEU A 96 4.68 11.09 -2.12
C LEU A 96 4.47 9.86 -1.21
N PRO A 97 5.36 8.84 -1.18
CA PRO A 97 5.21 7.71 -0.26
C PRO A 97 5.21 8.12 1.22
N ALA A 98 6.04 9.11 1.60
CA ALA A 98 6.09 9.59 2.98
C ALA A 98 4.80 10.33 3.38
N LEU A 99 4.25 11.12 2.46
CA LEU A 99 2.96 11.80 2.63
C LEU A 99 1.81 10.79 2.75
N LEU A 100 1.75 9.79 1.87
CA LEU A 100 0.71 8.75 1.96
C LEU A 100 0.79 7.97 3.28
N GLN A 101 2.01 7.68 3.76
CA GLN A 101 2.21 7.05 5.07
C GLN A 101 1.79 7.94 6.24
N SER A 102 1.97 9.27 6.17
CA SER A 102 1.52 10.17 7.23
C SER A 102 0.00 10.24 7.29
N ILE A 103 -0.66 10.29 6.14
CA ILE A 103 -2.12 10.26 6.03
C ILE A 103 -2.69 8.92 6.50
N ASP A 104 -2.07 7.79 6.16
CA ASP A 104 -2.57 6.47 6.59
C ASP A 104 -2.44 6.24 8.11
N LYS A 105 -1.54 6.94 8.79
CA LYS A 105 -1.47 6.91 10.27
C LYS A 105 -2.67 7.58 10.93
N LEU A 106 -3.34 8.49 10.22
CA LEU A 106 -4.54 9.19 10.71
C LEU A 106 -5.78 8.30 10.56
N ARG A 107 -6.79 8.54 11.40
CA ARG A 107 -8.07 7.81 11.40
C ARG A 107 -9.24 8.78 11.53
N GLY A 108 -10.38 8.41 10.95
CA GLY A 108 -11.60 9.21 11.01
C GLY A 108 -11.45 10.58 10.34
N ARG A 109 -12.03 11.61 10.98
CA ARG A 109 -12.14 12.97 10.43
C ARG A 109 -10.80 13.64 10.13
N GLU A 110 -9.78 13.42 10.95
CA GLU A 110 -8.44 14.00 10.74
C GLU A 110 -7.82 13.54 9.41
N ARG A 111 -8.05 12.27 9.05
CA ARG A 111 -7.60 11.72 7.77
C ARG A 111 -8.29 12.40 6.60
N GLU A 112 -9.60 12.65 6.72
CA GLU A 112 -10.39 13.31 5.68
C GLU A 112 -9.95 14.76 5.48
N GLU A 113 -9.72 15.50 6.57
CA GLU A 113 -9.23 16.88 6.53
C GLU A 113 -7.82 16.97 5.91
N GLU A 114 -6.90 16.07 6.26
CA GLU A 114 -5.57 16.07 5.68
C GLU A 114 -5.57 15.64 4.21
N LEU A 115 -6.45 14.72 3.81
CA LEU A 115 -6.67 14.37 2.40
C LEU A 115 -7.22 15.54 1.59
N GLN A 116 -8.19 16.26 2.13
CA GLN A 116 -8.74 17.48 1.51
C GLN A 116 -7.66 18.53 1.30
N LYS A 117 -6.86 18.78 2.34
CA LYS A 117 -5.72 19.69 2.27
C LYS A 117 -4.66 19.25 1.27
N ALA A 118 -4.32 17.96 1.23
CA ALA A 118 -3.33 17.39 0.32
C ALA A 118 -3.80 17.40 -1.15
N LEU A 119 -5.11 17.37 -1.40
CA LEU A 119 -5.70 17.51 -2.73
C LEU A 119 -5.96 18.98 -3.13
N GLY A 120 -5.80 19.92 -2.19
CA GLY A 120 -6.15 21.32 -2.38
C GLY A 120 -7.66 21.53 -2.56
N VAL A 121 -8.49 20.71 -1.91
CA VAL A 121 -9.95 20.81 -1.90
C VAL A 121 -10.37 21.33 -0.54
N THR A 122 -10.28 22.64 -0.34
CA THR A 122 -10.79 23.27 0.89
C THR A 122 -12.26 23.66 0.74
N ALA A 123 -12.98 23.79 1.85
CA ALA A 123 -14.39 24.19 1.83
C ALA A 123 -14.63 25.55 1.14
N GLU A 124 -13.59 26.40 1.08
CA GLU A 124 -13.65 27.69 0.39
C GLU A 124 -13.65 27.53 -1.14
N ASP A 125 -12.95 26.52 -1.68
CA ASP A 125 -12.89 26.22 -3.12
C ASP A 125 -14.24 25.74 -3.65
N VAL A 126 -15.00 24.99 -2.85
CA VAL A 126 -16.37 24.54 -3.18
C VAL A 126 -17.37 25.69 -3.21
N SER A 127 -17.08 26.80 -2.51
CA SER A 127 -17.96 27.98 -2.40
C SER A 127 -17.82 28.99 -3.55
N GLY A 128 -16.97 28.72 -4.54
CA GLY A 128 -16.88 29.51 -5.78
C GLY A 128 -16.03 30.79 -5.70
N ARG A 129 -15.25 30.97 -4.62
CA ARG A 129 -14.21 32.02 -4.55
C ARG A 129 -12.83 31.44 -4.91
N LEU A 130 -12.67 31.12 -6.19
CA LEU A 130 -11.41 30.59 -6.70
C LEU A 130 -10.46 31.75 -7.00
N GLU A 131 -9.64 32.12 -6.02
CA GLU A 131 -8.37 32.78 -6.33
C GLU A 131 -7.41 31.72 -6.86
N PRO A 132 -6.77 31.90 -8.03
CA PRO A 132 -5.84 30.94 -8.59
C PRO A 132 -4.62 30.82 -7.67
N LYS A 133 -4.66 29.84 -6.77
CA LYS A 133 -3.56 29.54 -5.86
C LYS A 133 -2.58 28.63 -6.59
N GLU A 134 -1.31 29.00 -6.57
CA GLU A 134 -0.23 28.11 -7.02
C GLU A 134 -0.33 26.81 -6.22
N LEU A 135 -0.70 25.72 -6.90
CA LEU A 135 -0.80 24.41 -6.29
C LEU A 135 0.60 23.94 -5.95
N SER A 136 0.79 23.41 -4.73
CA SER A 136 2.07 22.84 -4.35
C SER A 136 2.41 21.63 -5.22
N GLU A 137 3.70 21.36 -5.38
CA GLU A 137 4.20 20.20 -6.10
C GLU A 137 3.58 18.89 -5.58
N ASP A 138 3.42 18.77 -4.25
CA ASP A 138 2.77 17.62 -3.61
C ASP A 138 1.31 17.46 -4.04
N VAL A 139 0.55 18.55 -4.21
CA VAL A 139 -0.86 18.50 -4.66
C VAL A 139 -0.92 18.01 -6.12
N LEU A 140 -0.02 18.50 -6.98
CA LEU A 140 0.06 18.06 -8.37
C LEU A 140 0.46 16.58 -8.45
N ALA A 141 1.44 16.15 -7.65
CA ALA A 141 1.86 14.75 -7.57
C ALA A 141 0.72 13.83 -7.12
N LEU A 142 -0.08 14.27 -6.13
CA LEU A 142 -1.19 13.50 -5.61
C LEU A 142 -2.38 13.43 -6.58
N ARG A 143 -2.59 14.49 -7.39
CA ARG A 143 -3.55 14.47 -8.50
C ARG A 143 -3.10 13.54 -9.62
N GLU A 144 -1.84 13.60 -10.03
CA GLU A 144 -1.26 12.69 -11.02
C GLU A 144 -1.40 11.22 -10.57
N LEU A 145 -1.16 10.95 -9.28
CA LEU A 145 -1.38 9.63 -8.70
C LEU A 145 -2.86 9.22 -8.73
N ALA A 146 -3.78 10.11 -8.35
CA ALA A 146 -5.20 9.83 -8.35
C ALA A 146 -5.72 9.49 -9.76
N GLU A 147 -5.26 10.19 -10.79
CA GLU A 147 -5.56 9.89 -12.19
C GLU A 147 -4.97 8.55 -12.63
N ALA A 148 -3.73 8.24 -12.23
CA ALA A 148 -3.13 6.94 -12.54
C ALA A 148 -3.89 5.77 -11.89
N ILE A 149 -4.41 5.97 -10.66
CA ILE A 149 -5.24 5.01 -9.95
C ILE A 149 -6.60 4.87 -10.65
N GLU A 150 -7.25 5.98 -11.02
CA GLU A 150 -8.54 5.95 -11.74
C GLU A 150 -8.42 5.18 -13.06
N ALA A 151 -7.38 5.45 -13.84
CA ALA A 151 -7.13 4.74 -15.08
C ALA A 151 -6.92 3.23 -14.85
N ALA A 152 -6.22 2.85 -13.77
CA ALA A 152 -6.02 1.45 -13.42
C ALA A 152 -7.32 0.74 -12.98
N VAL A 153 -8.16 1.43 -12.20
CA VAL A 153 -9.43 0.88 -11.69
C VAL A 153 -10.50 0.78 -12.78
N ARG A 154 -10.55 1.77 -13.66
CA ARG A 154 -11.52 1.85 -14.76
C ARG A 154 -11.15 0.95 -15.93
N GLY A 155 -9.85 0.75 -16.15
CA GLY A 155 -9.34 -0.02 -17.28
C GLY A 155 -9.84 0.56 -18.60
N GLU A 156 -10.44 -0.29 -19.43
CA GLU A 156 -10.91 0.05 -20.79
C GLU A 156 -12.35 0.60 -20.85
N ASN A 157 -12.97 0.96 -19.71
CA ASN A 157 -14.38 1.37 -19.67
C ASN A 157 -14.57 2.90 -19.67
N PRO A 158 -14.56 3.60 -20.82
CA PRO A 158 -14.70 5.05 -20.90
C PRO A 158 -16.12 5.55 -20.54
N SER A 159 -17.09 4.67 -20.32
CA SER A 159 -18.45 5.06 -19.90
C SER A 159 -18.62 5.21 -18.39
N ALA A 160 -17.65 4.73 -17.59
CA ALA A 160 -17.69 4.89 -16.14
C ALA A 160 -17.41 6.35 -15.73
N LEU A 161 -18.02 6.77 -14.62
CA LEU A 161 -17.83 8.11 -14.05
C LEU A 161 -16.38 8.25 -13.58
N GLY A 162 -15.63 9.18 -14.17
CA GLY A 162 -14.20 9.38 -13.91
C GLY A 162 -13.91 10.64 -13.10
N LEU A 163 -12.69 10.73 -12.57
CA LEU A 163 -12.18 11.97 -11.99
C LEU A 163 -11.91 12.97 -13.11
N ASN A 164 -12.60 14.11 -13.10
CA ASN A 164 -12.31 15.22 -14.00
C ASN A 164 -11.81 16.40 -13.17
N TRP A 165 -10.51 16.64 -13.21
CA TRP A 165 -9.87 17.79 -12.56
C TRP A 165 -9.81 19.02 -13.48
N GLU A 166 -10.04 18.84 -14.79
CA GLU A 166 -9.93 19.88 -15.82
C GLU A 166 -11.24 20.68 -16.01
N SER A 167 -12.38 20.19 -15.50
CA SER A 167 -13.67 20.87 -15.59
C SER A 167 -13.83 22.13 -14.73
N LEU A 168 -12.76 22.60 -14.08
CA LEU A 168 -12.77 23.81 -13.24
C LEU A 168 -12.14 25.03 -13.93
N LEU A 169 -11.76 24.91 -15.21
CA LEU A 169 -11.10 25.97 -16.00
C LEU A 169 -11.87 26.44 -17.24
N GLU A 170 -13.14 26.08 -17.42
CA GLU A 170 -14.02 26.65 -18.46
C GLU A 170 -15.09 27.62 -17.91
#